data_AF-A0A4P6MNH3-F1
#
_entry.id   AF-A0A4P6MNH3-F1
#
_cell.length_a   1.000
_cell.length_b   1.000
_cell.length_c   1.000
_cell.angle_alpha   90.00
_cell.angle_beta   90.00
_cell.angle_gamma   90.00
#
_symmetry.space_group_name_H-M   'P 1'
#
loop_
_entity.id
_entity.type
_entity.pdbx_description
1 polymer ?
#
loop_
_entity_poly.entity_id
_entity_poly.type
_entity_poly.pdbx_seq_one_letter_code
_entity_poly.pdbx_strand_id
1 'polypeptide(L)'
;MKWSRWLNLKELKIPKTNIIWSKFIEVINNIIEINSETLQNDVDKKIGKYFAWHKVINSTELFAQKVLEYLWNDVFKYDRGLLFNSKVNSIDKLFELFASTQFQNIFNDNVLSELEK
;
A
#
# COMPACT_ATOMS: atom_id res chain seq x y z
N MET A 1 -15.78 -20.73 2.10
CA MET A 1 -14.66 -21.14 1.21
C MET A 1 -13.67 -19.97 1.10
N LYS A 2 -12.59 -19.96 1.89
CA LYS A 2 -11.64 -18.80 1.98
C LYS A 2 -10.80 -18.60 0.71
N TRP A 3 -10.55 -19.68 -0.05
CA TRP A 3 -9.79 -19.69 -1.30
C TRP A 3 -10.43 -18.86 -2.43
N SER A 4 -11.75 -18.93 -2.60
CA SER A 4 -12.49 -18.21 -3.65
C SER A 4 -12.41 -16.70 -3.50
N ARG A 5 -12.25 -16.20 -2.26
CA ARG A 5 -12.19 -14.76 -1.98
C ARG A 5 -10.90 -14.12 -2.47
N TRP A 6 -9.75 -14.80 -2.35
CA TRP A 6 -8.47 -14.23 -2.81
C TRP A 6 -8.37 -14.23 -4.34
N LEU A 7 -8.84 -15.30 -5.00
CA LEU A 7 -8.92 -15.37 -6.47
C LEU A 7 -9.69 -14.17 -7.05
N ASN A 8 -10.76 -13.74 -6.40
CA ASN A 8 -11.57 -12.60 -6.84
C ASN A 8 -11.00 -11.22 -6.46
N LEU A 9 -9.93 -11.17 -5.65
CA LEU A 9 -9.34 -9.91 -5.17
C LEU A 9 -8.00 -9.60 -5.82
N LYS A 10 -7.20 -10.63 -6.10
CA LYS A 10 -5.81 -10.48 -6.55
C LYS A 10 -5.71 -9.65 -7.84
N GLU A 11 -6.70 -9.73 -8.72
CA GLU A 11 -6.74 -9.06 -10.04
C GLU A 11 -7.48 -7.72 -10.04
N LEU A 12 -8.03 -7.30 -8.89
CA LEU A 12 -8.72 -6.02 -8.79
C LEU A 12 -7.71 -4.87 -8.82
N LYS A 13 -8.11 -3.77 -9.47
CA LYS A 13 -7.37 -2.52 -9.44
C LYS A 13 -7.60 -1.77 -8.15
N ILE A 14 -6.55 -1.14 -7.62
CA ILE A 14 -6.67 -0.18 -6.53
C ILE A 14 -7.53 1.01 -6.98
N PRO A 15 -8.37 1.59 -6.10
CA PRO A 15 -9.21 2.72 -6.47
C PRO A 15 -8.39 3.84 -7.11
N LYS A 16 -8.91 4.39 -8.22
CA LYS A 16 -8.30 5.51 -8.96
C LYS A 16 -6.95 5.21 -9.62
N THR A 17 -6.53 3.96 -9.72
CA THR A 17 -5.26 3.59 -10.38
C THR A 17 -5.44 2.42 -11.36
N ASN A 18 -4.39 2.16 -12.15
CA ASN A 18 -4.30 0.95 -12.97
C ASN A 18 -3.55 -0.20 -12.27
N ILE A 19 -3.15 -0.01 -11.02
CA ILE A 19 -2.31 -0.94 -10.28
C ILE A 19 -3.17 -2.07 -9.73
N ILE A 20 -2.75 -3.30 -10.01
CA ILE A 20 -3.42 -4.51 -9.52
C ILE A 20 -3.03 -4.77 -8.06
N TRP A 21 -4.00 -5.18 -7.24
CA TRP A 21 -3.83 -5.42 -5.81
C TRP A 21 -2.72 -6.44 -5.49
N SER A 22 -2.61 -7.53 -6.25
CA SER A 22 -1.52 -8.51 -6.03
C SER A 22 -0.14 -7.91 -6.26
N LYS A 23 0.01 -7.08 -7.30
CA LYS A 23 1.26 -6.40 -7.64
C LYS A 23 1.64 -5.42 -6.53
N PHE A 24 0.66 -4.67 -6.01
CA PHE A 24 0.87 -3.79 -4.87
C PHE A 24 1.38 -4.56 -3.64
N ILE A 25 0.72 -5.66 -3.25
CA ILE A 25 1.19 -6.48 -2.11
C ILE A 25 2.62 -6.97 -2.32
N GLU A 26 2.92 -7.48 -3.51
CA GLU A 26 4.24 -8.02 -3.85
C GLU A 26 5.33 -6.98 -3.67
N VAL A 27 5.16 -5.80 -4.28
CA VAL A 27 6.13 -4.70 -4.20
C VAL A 27 6.31 -4.23 -2.75
N ILE A 28 5.22 -4.00 -2.02
CA ILE A 28 5.27 -3.55 -0.63
C ILE A 28 5.97 -4.59 0.27
N ASN A 29 5.64 -5.87 0.14
CA ASN A 29 6.25 -6.92 0.96
C ASN A 29 7.73 -7.10 0.66
N ASN A 30 8.16 -6.91 -0.59
CA ASN A 30 9.57 -6.92 -0.96
C ASN A 30 10.34 -5.75 -0.31
N ILE A 31 9.77 -4.56 -0.28
CA ILE A 31 10.36 -3.39 0.40
C ILE A 31 10.51 -3.65 1.90
N ILE A 32 9.48 -4.23 2.54
CA ILE A 32 9.53 -4.58 3.97
C ILE A 32 10.66 -5.59 4.24
N GLU A 33 10.84 -6.58 3.36
CA GLU A 33 11.85 -7.62 3.52
C GLU A 33 13.27 -7.09 3.33
N ILE A 34 13.50 -6.29 2.30
CA ILE A 34 14.82 -5.68 2.04
C ILE A 34 15.23 -4.74 3.16
N ASN A 35 14.27 -4.05 3.78
CA ASN A 35 14.52 -3.04 4.82
C ASN A 35 14.17 -3.55 6.22
N SER A 36 14.17 -4.87 6.45
CA SER A 36 13.71 -5.45 7.71
C SER A 36 14.48 -4.89 8.92
N GLU A 37 15.80 -4.73 8.81
CA GLU A 37 16.63 -4.18 9.90
C GLU A 37 16.24 -2.74 10.24
N THR A 38 16.11 -1.88 9.22
CA THR A 38 15.66 -0.48 9.36
C THR A 38 14.26 -0.39 9.96
N LEU A 39 13.39 -1.33 9.60
CA LEU A 39 12.04 -1.48 10.12
C LEU A 39 11.98 -2.34 11.39
N GLN A 40 13.07 -2.45 12.18
CA GLN A 40 13.09 -3.16 13.47
C GLN A 40 12.62 -4.63 13.42
N ASN A 41 12.94 -5.33 12.34
CA ASN A 41 12.53 -6.69 12.02
C ASN A 41 11.01 -6.88 11.86
N ASP A 42 10.30 -5.86 11.37
CA ASP A 42 8.86 -5.85 11.08
C ASP A 42 8.43 -6.75 9.88
N VAL A 43 9.13 -7.87 9.63
CA VAL A 43 8.78 -8.84 8.57
C VAL A 43 7.40 -9.46 8.83
N ASP A 44 6.99 -9.54 10.09
CA ASP A 44 5.65 -9.94 10.52
C ASP A 44 4.54 -8.97 10.08
N LYS A 45 4.89 -7.72 9.76
CA LYS A 45 3.95 -6.69 9.27
C LYS A 45 3.64 -6.77 7.78
N LYS A 46 4.20 -7.74 7.06
CA LYS A 46 3.88 -8.02 5.65
C LYS A 46 2.36 -8.12 5.43
N ILE A 47 1.89 -7.56 4.33
CA ILE A 47 0.48 -7.57 3.96
C ILE A 47 0.10 -8.96 3.49
N GLY A 48 -0.77 -9.61 4.25
CA GLY A 48 -1.35 -10.90 3.90
C GLY A 48 -2.45 -10.81 2.84
N LYS A 49 -2.69 -11.94 2.15
CA LYS A 49 -3.71 -12.11 1.10
C LYS A 49 -5.13 -11.64 1.50
N TYR A 50 -5.45 -11.66 2.79
CA TYR A 50 -6.78 -11.33 3.34
C TYR A 50 -6.82 -9.99 4.07
N PHE A 51 -5.74 -9.22 4.00
CA PHE A 51 -5.65 -7.93 4.67
C PHE A 51 -6.74 -6.97 4.21
N ALA A 52 -7.07 -6.99 2.91
CA ALA A 52 -8.18 -6.24 2.32
C ALA A 52 -9.28 -7.17 1.79
N TRP A 53 -10.46 -6.60 1.55
CA TRP A 53 -11.58 -7.29 0.92
C TRP A 53 -12.27 -6.42 -0.13
N HIS A 54 -13.25 -6.97 -0.84
CA HIS A 54 -13.84 -6.35 -2.02
C HIS A 54 -14.34 -4.92 -1.77
N LYS A 55 -14.99 -4.66 -0.63
CA LYS A 55 -15.44 -3.30 -0.28
C LYS A 55 -14.28 -2.34 -0.03
N VAL A 56 -13.18 -2.81 0.56
CA VAL A 56 -11.96 -2.00 0.76
C VAL A 56 -11.32 -1.68 -0.59
N ILE A 57 -11.13 -2.68 -1.45
CA ILE A 57 -10.49 -2.48 -2.76
C ILE A 57 -11.35 -1.65 -3.73
N ASN A 58 -12.67 -1.55 -3.52
CA ASN A 58 -13.55 -0.73 -4.36
C ASN A 58 -13.91 0.64 -3.76
N SER A 59 -13.38 1.00 -2.59
CA SER A 59 -13.65 2.29 -1.94
C SER A 59 -12.34 3.01 -1.69
N THR A 60 -12.21 4.22 -2.27
CA THR A 60 -11.05 5.09 -2.04
C THR A 60 -10.86 5.39 -0.55
N GLU A 61 -11.95 5.69 0.17
CA GLU A 61 -11.90 5.99 1.60
C GLU A 61 -11.45 4.77 2.43
N LEU A 62 -12.08 3.61 2.21
CA LEU A 62 -11.76 2.41 2.98
C LEU A 62 -10.34 1.90 2.67
N PHE A 63 -9.89 2.04 1.43
CA PHE A 63 -8.52 1.71 1.06
C PHE A 63 -7.51 2.63 1.76
N ALA A 64 -7.78 3.94 1.80
CA ALA A 64 -6.93 4.89 2.49
C ALA A 64 -6.81 4.57 3.99
N GLN A 65 -7.96 4.48 4.68
CA GLN A 65 -8.03 4.21 6.12
C GLN A 65 -7.48 2.84 6.52
N LYS A 66 -7.63 1.82 5.67
CA LYS A 66 -7.19 0.47 6.03
C LYS A 66 -5.76 0.18 5.61
N VAL A 67 -5.41 0.51 4.37
CA VAL A 67 -4.16 0.09 3.75
C VAL A 67 -3.10 1.17 3.89
N LEU A 68 -3.40 2.40 3.44
CA LEU A 68 -2.42 3.47 3.47
C LEU A 68 -2.10 3.90 4.90
N GLU A 69 -3.10 3.96 5.78
CA GLU A 69 -2.91 4.27 7.19
C GLU A 69 -2.06 3.24 7.91
N TYR A 70 -2.30 1.94 7.69
CA TYR A 70 -1.48 0.86 8.26
C TYR A 70 -0.02 0.97 7.82
N LEU A 71 0.22 1.22 6.54
CA LEU A 71 1.57 1.43 6.03
C LEU A 71 2.23 2.65 6.68
N TRP A 72 1.49 3.72 6.88
CA TRP A 72 2.00 4.97 7.47
C TRP A 72 2.27 4.89 8.98
N ASN A 73 1.34 4.31 9.74
CA ASN A 73 1.35 4.31 11.21
C ASN A 73 2.06 3.09 11.81
N ASP A 74 2.03 1.94 11.14
CA ASP A 74 2.53 0.68 11.72
C ASP A 74 3.81 0.21 11.06
N VAL A 75 3.85 0.18 9.72
CA VAL A 75 4.96 -0.43 8.97
C VAL A 75 6.14 0.53 8.79
N PHE A 76 5.88 1.73 8.25
CA PHE A 76 6.92 2.69 7.88
C PHE A 76 7.05 3.85 8.88
N LYS A 77 6.57 3.66 10.10
CA LYS A 77 6.53 4.74 11.12
C LYS A 77 7.91 5.29 11.51
N TYR A 78 8.95 4.46 11.40
CA TYR A 78 10.33 4.84 11.74
C TYR A 78 11.08 5.48 10.56
N ASP A 79 10.79 5.03 9.34
CA ASP A 79 11.33 5.63 8.13
C ASP A 79 10.29 5.59 7.00
N ARG A 80 9.58 6.71 6.86
CA ARG A 80 8.54 6.89 5.84
C ARG A 80 9.15 7.05 4.45
N GLY A 81 10.40 7.49 4.34
CA GLY A 81 11.06 7.77 3.06
C GLY A 81 11.31 6.50 2.23
N LEU A 82 11.37 5.34 2.88
CA LEU A 82 11.49 4.04 2.22
C LEU A 82 10.31 3.75 1.27
N LEU A 83 9.12 4.27 1.59
CA LEU A 83 7.91 4.01 0.82
C LEU A 83 7.29 5.28 0.23
N PHE A 84 7.10 6.29 1.07
CA PHE A 84 6.32 7.48 0.74
C PHE A 84 7.20 8.55 0.10
N ASN A 85 6.58 9.33 -0.79
CA ASN A 85 7.17 10.53 -1.33
C ASN A 85 7.42 11.55 -0.21
N SER A 86 8.50 12.32 -0.27
CA SER A 86 8.81 13.38 0.71
C SER A 86 7.74 14.47 0.80
N LYS A 87 6.88 14.61 -0.22
CA LYS A 87 5.70 15.49 -0.22
C LYS A 87 4.59 15.02 0.73
N VAL A 88 4.58 13.75 1.13
CA VAL A 88 3.63 13.20 2.10
C VAL A 88 4.19 13.39 3.50
N ASN A 89 3.77 14.45 4.18
CA ASN A 89 4.28 14.81 5.51
C ASN A 89 3.26 14.57 6.65
N SER A 90 2.03 14.19 6.32
CA SER A 90 0.99 13.84 7.30
C SER A 90 0.05 12.78 6.74
N ILE A 91 -0.69 12.11 7.65
CA ILE A 91 -1.73 11.16 7.27
C ILE A 91 -2.87 11.85 6.49
N ASP A 92 -3.22 13.08 6.88
CA ASP A 92 -4.23 13.87 6.18
C ASP A 92 -3.79 14.17 4.75
N LYS A 93 -2.51 14.51 4.55
CA LYS A 93 -1.96 14.75 3.21
C LYS A 93 -1.94 13.48 2.36
N LEU A 94 -1.64 12.33 2.97
CA LEU A 94 -1.72 11.03 2.32
C LEU A 94 -3.14 10.76 1.80
N PHE A 95 -4.15 10.99 2.63
CA PHE A 95 -5.56 10.79 2.26
C PHE A 95 -6.02 11.81 1.20
N GLU A 96 -5.61 13.07 1.31
CA GLU A 96 -5.90 14.12 0.32
C GLU A 96 -5.34 13.76 -1.07
N LEU A 97 -4.08 13.33 -1.14
CA LEU A 97 -3.42 12.94 -2.40
C LEU A 97 -4.10 11.71 -3.02
N PHE A 98 -4.51 10.74 -2.20
CA PHE A 98 -5.21 9.56 -2.69
C PHE A 98 -6.62 9.88 -3.21
N ALA A 99 -7.36 10.72 -2.49
CA ALA A 99 -8.70 11.16 -2.88
C ALA A 99 -8.69 12.00 -4.17
N SER A 100 -7.66 12.82 -4.36
CA SER A 100 -7.49 13.70 -5.53
C SER A 100 -6.93 13.01 -6.78
N THR A 101 -6.88 11.67 -6.82
CA THR A 101 -6.34 10.87 -7.94
C THR A 101 -4.86 11.08 -8.22
N GLN A 102 -4.11 11.62 -7.25
CA GLN A 102 -2.69 11.87 -7.35
C GLN A 102 -1.89 10.72 -6.72
N PHE A 103 -2.21 9.48 -7.09
CA PHE A 103 -1.57 8.29 -6.53
C PHE A 103 -0.05 8.29 -6.73
N GLN A 104 0.41 8.77 -7.88
CA GLN A 104 1.83 8.96 -8.22
C GLN A 104 2.55 9.96 -7.30
N ASN A 105 1.84 10.78 -6.53
CA ASN A 105 2.47 11.68 -5.55
C ASN A 105 2.60 11.06 -4.15
N ILE A 106 2.04 9.85 -3.94
CA ILE A 106 2.03 9.17 -2.64
C ILE A 106 3.35 8.42 -2.40
N PHE A 107 3.84 7.71 -3.41
CA PHE A 107 5.01 6.85 -3.29
C PHE A 107 6.24 7.53 -3.90
N ASN A 108 7.42 7.12 -3.45
CA ASN A 108 8.66 7.59 -4.07
C ASN A 108 8.86 6.97 -5.48
N ASP A 109 9.75 7.56 -6.28
CA ASP A 109 9.94 7.18 -7.69
C ASP A 109 10.37 5.71 -7.85
N ASN A 110 11.19 5.19 -6.92
CA ASN A 110 11.61 3.80 -6.95
C ASN A 110 10.41 2.86 -6.83
N VAL A 111 9.52 3.13 -5.89
CA VAL A 111 8.32 2.32 -5.65
C VAL A 111 7.33 2.42 -6.81
N LEU A 112 7.11 3.63 -7.34
CA LEU A 112 6.23 3.82 -8.51
C LEU A 112 6.74 3.04 -9.73
N SER A 113 8.04 3.09 -9.98
CA SER A 113 8.65 2.36 -11.09
C SER A 113 8.43 0.85 -10.98
N GLU A 114 8.40 0.29 -9.77
CA GLU A 114 8.10 -1.13 -9.55
C GLU A 114 6.62 -1.46 -9.69
N LEU A 115 5.72 -0.54 -9.30
CA LEU A 115 4.27 -0.73 -9.37
C LEU A 115 3.72 -0.63 -10.81
N GLU A 116 4.38 0.12 -11.68
CA GLU A 116 3.96 0.36 -13.07
C GLU A 116 4.56 -0.61 -14.10
N LYS A 117 5.46 -1.51 -13.66
CA LYS A 117 5.95 -2.66 -14.45
C LYS A 117 4.88 -3.74 -14.59
#